data_AF-A0A7Y9ZMG3-F1
#
_entry.id   AF-A0A7Y9ZMG3-F1
#
_cell.length_a   1.000
_cell.length_b   1.000
_cell.length_c   1.000
_cell.angle_alpha   90.00
_cell.angle_beta   90.00
_cell.angle_gamma   90.00
#
_symmetry.space_group_name_H-M   'P 1'
#
loop_
_entity.id
_entity.type
_entity.pdbx_description
1 polymer ?
#
loop_
_entity_poly.entity_id
_entity_poly.type
_entity_poly.pdbx_seq_one_letter_code
_entity_poly.pdbx_strand_id
1 'polypeptide(L)' 'MSALEATVVDTDVSLGAATAPAGPRIPAELEETILEIAASERALDELLGRADRLHASHIQHEPHSCLVCFTQR' A
#
# COMPACT_ATOMS: atom_id res chain seq x y z
N MET A 1 26.79 -2.92 25.99
CA MET A 1 25.42 -3.46 25.97
C MET A 1 24.48 -2.29 26.16
N SER A 2 23.90 -1.76 25.06
CA SER A 2 22.95 -0.65 25.12
C SER A 2 21.63 -1.17 24.54
N ALA A 3 20.60 -1.11 25.35
CA ALA A 3 19.27 -1.63 25.07
C ALA A 3 18.63 -0.89 23.89
N LEU A 4 17.97 -1.65 23.01
CA LEU A 4 17.04 -1.10 22.03
C LEU A 4 15.84 -0.51 22.78
N GLU A 5 15.71 0.81 22.77
CA GLU A 5 14.44 1.47 23.09
C GLU A 5 13.51 1.29 21.90
N ALA A 6 12.63 0.30 22.00
CA ALA A 6 11.47 0.15 21.13
C ALA A 6 10.51 1.32 21.41
N THR A 7 10.54 2.35 20.56
CA THR A 7 9.49 3.35 20.51
C THR A 7 8.22 2.70 19.95
N VAL A 8 7.40 2.17 20.85
CA VAL A 8 6.00 1.88 20.55
C VAL A 8 5.35 3.22 20.26
N VAL A 9 5.12 3.52 18.99
CA VAL A 9 4.27 4.63 18.58
C VAL A 9 2.85 4.21 18.90
N ASP A 10 2.43 4.57 20.11
CA ASP A 10 1.05 4.49 20.57
C ASP A 10 0.18 5.30 19.60
N THR A 11 -0.56 4.59 18.77
CA THR A 11 -1.43 5.18 17.74
C THR A 11 -2.80 5.41 18.36
N ASP A 12 -2.83 6.27 19.38
CA ASP A 12 -4.06 6.78 19.97
C ASP A 12 -4.61 7.87 19.02
N VAL A 13 -5.35 7.41 18.00
CA VAL A 13 -6.08 8.26 17.07
C VAL A 13 -7.25 8.88 17.83
N SER A 14 -6.94 9.96 18.55
CA SER A 14 -7.92 10.90 19.06
C SER A 14 -8.65 11.53 17.87
N LEU A 15 -9.88 11.08 17.62
CA LEU A 15 -10.86 11.68 16.70
C LEU A 15 -11.34 13.05 17.21
N GLY A 16 -10.41 13.91 17.62
CA GLY A 16 -10.67 15.32 17.81
C GLY A 16 -10.86 15.94 16.43
N ALA A 17 -12.03 16.52 16.20
CA ALA A 17 -12.33 17.35 15.04
C ALA A 17 -11.41 18.60 15.03
N ALA A 18 -10.13 18.41 14.75
CA ALA A 18 -9.22 19.47 14.41
C ALA A 18 -9.70 19.97 13.04
N THR A 19 -10.39 21.10 13.06
CA THR A 19 -10.71 21.85 11.85
C THR A 19 -9.38 22.19 11.20
N ALA A 20 -8.96 21.35 10.24
CA ALA A 20 -7.74 21.58 9.49
C ALA A 20 -7.83 22.99 8.88
N PRO A 21 -6.78 23.82 9.02
CA PRO A 21 -6.76 25.11 8.34
C PRO A 21 -7.02 24.84 6.86
N ALA A 22 -7.94 25.60 6.25
CA ALA A 22 -8.26 25.47 4.84
C ALA A 22 -7.00 25.84 4.02
N GLY A 23 -6.16 24.84 3.79
CA GLY A 23 -5.02 24.92 2.89
C GLY A 23 -5.50 25.20 1.47
N PRO A 24 -4.58 25.48 0.53
CA PRO A 24 -4.93 25.66 -0.87
C PRO A 24 -5.81 24.50 -1.34
N ARG A 25 -7.05 24.80 -1.74
CA ARG A 25 -7.94 23.76 -2.27
C ARG A 25 -7.42 23.34 -3.64
N ILE A 26 -7.17 22.04 -3.75
CA ILE A 26 -6.74 21.40 -4.99
C ILE A 26 -7.90 21.55 -6.00
N PRO A 27 -7.64 21.83 -7.29
CA PRO A 27 -8.69 21.80 -8.30
C PRO A 27 -9.40 20.44 -8.30
N ALA A 28 -10.74 20.43 -8.47
CA ALA A 28 -11.54 19.21 -8.37
C ALA A 28 -11.10 18.12 -9.37
N GLU A 29 -10.72 18.49 -10.59
CA GLU A 29 -10.19 17.56 -11.60
C GLU A 29 -8.88 16.90 -11.15
N LEU A 30 -8.03 17.65 -10.45
CA LEU A 30 -6.78 17.12 -9.91
C LEU A 30 -7.04 16.22 -8.69
N GLU A 31 -8.01 16.57 -7.84
CA GLU A 31 -8.44 15.72 -6.73
C GLU A 31 -8.98 14.38 -7.24
N GLU A 32 -9.85 14.39 -8.25
CA GLU A 32 -10.38 13.16 -8.89
C GLU A 32 -9.24 12.29 -9.44
N THR A 33 -8.30 12.90 -10.17
CA THR A 33 -7.14 12.20 -10.71
C THR A 33 -6.30 11.56 -9.60
N ILE A 34 -6.04 12.29 -8.50
CA ILE A 34 -5.29 11.76 -7.35
C ILE A 34 -6.00 10.56 -6.73
N LEU A 35 -7.33 10.63 -6.60
CA LEU A 35 -8.12 9.53 -6.06
C LEU A 35 -8.10 8.29 -6.96
N GLU A 36 -8.15 8.49 -8.28
CA GLU A 36 -8.03 7.40 -9.27
C GLU A 36 -6.65 6.73 -9.21
N ILE A 37 -5.57 7.54 -9.15
CA ILE A 37 -4.20 7.03 -8.96
C ILE A 37 -4.12 6.23 -7.67
N ALA A 38 -4.60 6.78 -6.55
CA ALA A 38 -4.55 6.08 -5.26
C ALA A 38 -5.37 4.78 -5.26
N ALA A 39 -6.50 4.72 -5.98
CA ALA A 39 -7.26 3.50 -6.15
C ALA A 39 -6.50 2.46 -6.99
N SER A 40 -5.87 2.90 -8.07
CA SER A 40 -5.05 2.06 -8.95
C SER A 40 -3.84 1.49 -8.22
N GLU A 41 -3.16 2.30 -7.41
CA GLU A 41 -2.02 1.88 -6.60
C GLU A 41 -2.41 0.80 -5.58
N ARG A 42 -3.54 0.97 -4.89
CA ARG A 42 -4.06 -0.05 -3.96
C ARG A 42 -4.39 -1.35 -4.68
N ALA A 43 -5.03 -1.27 -5.85
CA ALA A 43 -5.34 -2.47 -6.64
C ALA A 43 -4.08 -3.20 -7.12
N LEU A 44 -3.03 -2.45 -7.48
CA LEU A 44 -1.74 -3.02 -7.86
C LEU A 44 -1.04 -3.70 -6.68
N ASP A 45 -1.00 -3.06 -5.52
CA ASP A 45 -0.41 -3.63 -4.30
C ASP A 45 -1.10 -4.94 -3.89
N GLU A 46 -2.43 -4.99 -3.97
CA GLU A 46 -3.19 -6.22 -3.74
C GLU A 46 -2.82 -7.34 -4.72
N LEU A 47 -2.66 -7.01 -6.01
CA LEU A 47 -2.28 -7.97 -7.04
C LEU A 47 -0.90 -8.55 -6.77
N LEU A 48 0.07 -7.69 -6.45
CA LEU A 48 1.44 -8.10 -6.11
C LEU A 48 1.45 -9.01 -4.87
N GLY A 49 0.74 -8.62 -3.81
CA GLY A 49 0.62 -9.45 -2.61
C GLY A 49 -0.05 -10.81 -2.87
N ARG A 50 -1.02 -10.90 -3.79
CA ARG A 50 -1.61 -12.18 -4.21
C ARG A 50 -0.62 -13.03 -5.00
N ALA A 51 0.15 -12.42 -5.90
CA ALA A 51 1.18 -13.12 -6.67
C ALA A 51 2.28 -13.69 -5.77
N ASP A 52 2.73 -12.93 -4.78
CA ASP A 52 3.72 -13.38 -3.80
C ASP A 52 3.21 -14.57 -2.98
N ARG A 53 1.95 -14.52 -2.51
CA ARG A 53 1.34 -15.64 -1.78
C ARG A 53 1.21 -16.88 -2.65
N LEU A 54 0.81 -16.73 -3.92
CA LEU A 54 0.73 -17.84 -4.85
C LEU A 54 2.12 -18.47 -5.05
N HIS A 55 3.15 -17.65 -5.27
CA HIS A 55 4.52 -18.13 -5.39
C HIS A 55 4.98 -18.87 -4.13
N ALA A 56 4.79 -18.29 -2.95
CA ALA A 56 5.19 -18.85 -1.65
C ALA A 56 4.43 -20.14 -1.29
N SER A 57 3.22 -20.34 -1.83
CA SER A 57 2.41 -21.53 -1.56
C SER A 57 2.94 -22.82 -2.19
N HIS A 58 4.00 -22.75 -3.03
CA HIS A 58 4.58 -23.89 -3.76
C HIS A 58 3.56 -24.72 -4.55
N ILE A 59 2.40 -24.16 -4.87
CA ILE A 59 1.42 -24.77 -5.77
C ILE A 59 2.08 -24.85 -7.15
N GLN A 60 1.97 -25.98 -7.83
CA GLN A 60 2.41 -26.08 -9.22
C GLN A 60 1.64 -25.08 -10.08
N HIS A 61 2.37 -24.13 -10.66
CA HIS A 61 1.83 -23.15 -11.58
C HIS A 61 2.79 -22.98 -12.76
N GLU A 62 2.26 -22.59 -13.91
CA GLU A 62 3.10 -22.27 -15.06
C GLU A 62 3.95 -21.02 -14.74
N PRO A 63 5.27 -21.02 -14.98
CA PRO A 63 6.09 -19.85 -14.66
C PRO A 63 5.75 -18.59 -15.47
N HIS A 64 4.97 -18.72 -16.55
CA HIS A 64 4.45 -17.60 -17.34
C HIS A 64 3.17 -16.98 -16.75
N SER A 65 2.49 -17.69 -15.84
CA SER A 65 1.27 -17.22 -15.19
C SER A 65 1.49 -16.60 -13.81
N CYS A 66 2.71 -16.73 -13.26
CA CYS A 66 3.11 -16.09 -12.01
C CYS A 66 4.01 -14.88 -12.28
N LEU A 67 3.57 -13.69 -11.85
CA LEU A 67 4.32 -12.44 -12.00
C LEU A 67 5.74 -12.55 -11.41
N VAL A 68 5.88 -13.20 -10.25
CA VAL A 68 7.18 -13.37 -9.57
C VAL A 68 8.12 -14.28 -10.37
N CYS A 69 7.62 -15.43 -10.84
CA CYS A 69 8.41 -16.38 -11.63
C CYS A 69 8.79 -15.82 -13.00
N PHE A 70 7.95 -14.97 -13.58
CA PHE A 70 8.24 -14.29 -14.84
C PHE A 70 9.43 -13.33 -14.70
N THR A 71 9.52 -12.60 -13.59
CA THR A 71 10.59 -11.62 -13.33
C THR A 71 11.95 -12.23 -12.98
N GLN A 72 12.03 -13.54 -12.71
CA GLN A 72 13.29 -14.23 -12.35
C GLN A 72 14.04 -14.83 -13.57
N ARG A 73 13.54 -14.59 -14.79
CA ARG A 73 14.16 -15.03 -16.05
C ARG A 73 15.09 -13.96 -16.61
#